data_AF-A0A355E6A7-F1
#
_entry.id   AF-A0A355E6A7-F1
#
_cell.length_a   1.000
_cell.length_b   1.000
_cell.length_c   1.000
_cell.angle_alpha   90.00
_cell.angle_beta   90.00
_cell.angle_gamma   90.00
#
_symmetry.space_group_name_H-M   'P 1'
#
loop_
_entity.id
_entity.type
_entity.pdbx_description
1 polymer ?
#
loop_
_entity_poly.entity_id
_entity_poly.type
_entity_poly.pdbx_seq_one_letter_code
_entity_poly.pdbx_strand_id
1 'polypeptide(L)'
;MRSSRRRNGCPRERSSEPCAAERIFVRGRGRGSAAMRYRKWREQALKDGDVRKAYEDVDDDPFIEVAHQMLRLRKKAGWTQKQLALAIGTSQQAIARLESLDYRGHSLTTLEKIAEAFHKKLRVQFV
;
A
#
# COMPACT_ATOMS: atom_id res chain seq x y z
N MET A 1 -15.88 -65.56 -6.93
CA MET A 1 -14.97 -64.84 -6.00
C MET A 1 -14.69 -63.46 -6.57
N ARG A 2 -14.56 -62.46 -5.68
CA ARG A 2 -14.62 -61.01 -5.91
C ARG A 2 -13.37 -60.42 -6.58
N SER A 3 -13.53 -59.16 -7.04
CA SER A 3 -12.49 -58.10 -7.21
C SER A 3 -12.01 -57.93 -8.67
N SER A 4 -11.98 -56.75 -9.31
CA SER A 4 -11.88 -55.37 -8.80
C SER A 4 -12.36 -54.31 -9.83
N ARG A 5 -13.11 -53.33 -9.30
CA ARG A 5 -13.27 -51.90 -9.68
C ARG A 5 -13.46 -51.50 -11.16
N ARG A 6 -14.72 -51.24 -11.50
CA ARG A 6 -15.17 -50.39 -12.62
C ARG A 6 -14.67 -48.94 -12.43
N ARG A 7 -14.01 -48.36 -13.43
CA ARG A 7 -13.81 -46.91 -13.53
C ARG A 7 -14.95 -46.33 -14.35
N ASN A 8 -15.93 -45.73 -13.67
CA ASN A 8 -16.92 -44.84 -14.28
C ASN A 8 -16.57 -43.40 -13.87
N GLY A 9 -16.39 -42.52 -14.85
CA GLY A 9 -16.19 -41.08 -14.64
C GLY A 9 -16.43 -40.32 -15.94
N CYS A 10 -17.54 -39.58 -15.97
CA CYS A 10 -18.23 -38.94 -17.10
C CYS A 10 -17.39 -38.18 -18.16
N PRO A 11 -17.87 -38.15 -19.42
CA PRO A 11 -17.39 -37.25 -20.44
C PRO A 11 -17.89 -35.82 -20.17
N ARG A 12 -17.03 -34.81 -20.32
CA ARG A 12 -17.45 -33.41 -20.41
C ARG A 12 -17.34 -32.94 -21.85
N GLU A 13 -18.42 -33.12 -22.60
CA GLU A 13 -18.73 -32.21 -23.69
C GLU A 13 -19.29 -30.92 -23.08
N ARG A 14 -18.76 -29.77 -23.51
CA ARG A 14 -19.52 -28.53 -23.55
C ARG A 14 -19.00 -27.67 -24.67
N SER A 15 -19.82 -27.64 -25.70
CA SER A 15 -19.78 -26.80 -26.88
C SER A 15 -19.93 -25.31 -26.53
N SER A 16 -19.45 -24.49 -27.46
CA SER A 16 -20.15 -23.33 -28.04
C SER A 16 -20.43 -22.08 -27.19
N GLU A 17 -19.81 -20.98 -27.66
CA GLU A 17 -20.24 -19.57 -27.70
C GLU A 17 -19.59 -18.56 -26.72
N PRO A 18 -19.00 -17.46 -27.26
CA PRO A 18 -18.59 -16.32 -26.45
C PRO A 18 -19.84 -15.58 -25.96
N CYS A 19 -19.90 -15.34 -24.66
CA CYS A 19 -21.00 -14.62 -24.02
C CYS A 19 -21.02 -13.16 -24.50
N ALA A 20 -21.81 -12.89 -25.53
CA ALA A 20 -22.19 -11.57 -25.98
C ALA A 20 -23.41 -11.10 -25.17
N ALA A 21 -23.17 -10.41 -24.06
CA ALA A 21 -24.15 -9.70 -23.23
C ALA A 21 -23.33 -8.85 -22.23
N GLU A 22 -23.43 -7.53 -22.05
CA GLU A 22 -24.31 -6.46 -22.51
C GLU A 22 -23.48 -5.18 -22.56
N ARG A 23 -23.67 -4.34 -23.58
CA ARG A 23 -23.26 -2.93 -23.53
C ARG A 23 -24.23 -2.17 -22.64
N ILE A 24 -23.94 -2.06 -21.35
CA ILE A 24 -24.57 -1.03 -20.52
C ILE A 24 -23.79 0.27 -20.72
N PHE A 25 -24.29 1.10 -21.64
CA PHE A 25 -23.96 2.52 -21.74
C PHE A 25 -24.50 3.22 -20.48
N VAL A 26 -23.67 3.30 -19.43
CA VAL A 26 -24.01 4.06 -18.22
C VAL A 26 -23.87 5.54 -18.55
N ARG A 27 -25.00 6.17 -18.87
CA ARG A 27 -25.18 7.62 -18.92
C ARG A 27 -24.66 8.25 -17.63
N GLY A 28 -23.97 9.37 -17.80
CA GLY A 28 -23.13 10.02 -16.80
C GLY A 28 -23.78 10.19 -15.43
N ARG A 29 -23.05 9.76 -14.41
CA ARG A 29 -23.14 10.36 -13.08
C ARG A 29 -22.01 11.38 -12.96
N GLY A 30 -22.37 12.65 -12.90
CA GLY A 30 -21.46 13.73 -12.51
C GLY A 30 -20.86 13.39 -11.15
N ARG A 31 -19.64 12.86 -11.15
CA ARG A 31 -18.91 12.59 -9.92
C ARG A 31 -18.26 13.91 -9.48
N GLY A 32 -18.96 14.67 -8.65
CA GLY A 32 -18.26 15.55 -7.71
C GLY A 32 -17.23 14.68 -7.00
N SER A 33 -15.94 14.98 -7.21
CA SER A 33 -14.87 14.02 -6.93
C SER A 33 -14.96 13.56 -5.48
N ALA A 34 -14.92 12.25 -5.24
CA ALA A 34 -14.95 11.69 -3.88
C ALA A 34 -13.87 12.32 -2.99
N ALA A 35 -12.74 12.69 -3.59
CA ALA A 35 -11.67 13.46 -2.97
C ALA A 35 -12.10 14.85 -2.46
N MET A 36 -12.96 15.59 -3.19
CA MET A 36 -13.48 16.88 -2.74
C MET A 36 -14.43 16.73 -1.55
N ARG A 37 -15.26 15.68 -1.53
CA ARG A 37 -16.13 15.36 -0.38
C ARG A 37 -15.33 14.97 0.86
N TYR A 38 -14.30 14.14 0.70
CA TYR A 38 -13.41 13.78 1.80
C TYR A 38 -12.66 14.98 2.37
N ARG A 39 -12.12 15.86 1.52
CA ARG A 39 -11.45 17.09 1.98
C ARG A 39 -12.37 17.98 2.82
N LYS A 40 -13.59 18.25 2.34
CA LYS A 40 -14.57 19.05 3.08
C LYS A 40 -14.99 18.40 4.40
N TRP A 41 -15.19 17.09 4.42
CA TRP A 41 -15.50 16.35 5.64
C TRP A 41 -14.35 16.45 6.65
N ARG A 42 -13.09 16.27 6.19
CA ARG A 42 -11.90 16.35 7.04
C ARG A 42 -11.78 17.71 7.71
N GLU A 43 -11.95 18.79 6.95
CA GLU A 43 -11.92 20.16 7.46
C GLU A 43 -12.99 20.42 8.53
N GLN A 44 -14.16 19.77 8.42
CA GLN A 44 -15.22 19.89 9.41
C GLN A 44 -14.93 19.04 10.65
N ALA A 45 -14.42 17.82 10.46
CA ALA A 45 -14.05 16.92 11.55
C ALA A 45 -12.91 17.51 12.41
N LEU A 46 -11.91 18.15 11.80
CA LEU A 46 -10.79 18.82 12.48
C LEU A 46 -11.21 20.06 13.30
N LYS A 47 -12.47 20.52 13.23
CA LYS A 47 -12.97 21.62 14.08
C LYS A 47 -13.24 21.17 15.51
N ASP A 48 -13.64 19.92 15.68
CA ASP A 48 -13.80 19.29 16.97
C ASP A 48 -12.42 19.17 17.64
N GLY A 49 -12.33 19.58 18.90
CA GLY A 49 -11.07 19.60 19.66
C GLY A 49 -10.55 18.19 19.95
N ASP A 50 -11.44 17.23 20.19
CA ASP A 50 -11.06 15.85 20.50
C ASP A 50 -10.56 15.14 19.23
N VAL A 51 -11.21 15.39 18.10
CA VAL A 51 -10.79 14.87 16.80
C VAL A 51 -9.47 15.50 16.37
N ARG A 52 -9.28 16.80 16.62
CA ARG A 52 -8.02 17.49 16.30
C ARG A 52 -6.86 16.90 17.09
N LYS A 53 -6.99 16.76 18.41
CA LYS A 53 -5.95 16.15 19.24
C LYS A 53 -5.60 14.74 18.76
N ALA A 54 -6.59 13.89 18.55
CA ALA A 54 -6.36 12.54 18.05
C ALA A 54 -5.69 12.51 16.66
N TYR A 55 -5.84 13.57 15.85
CA TYR A 55 -5.14 13.71 14.57
C TYR A 55 -3.70 14.18 14.75
N GLU A 56 -3.48 15.18 15.61
CA GLU A 56 -2.15 15.72 15.96
C GLU A 56 -1.27 14.66 16.63
N ASP A 57 -1.83 13.87 17.56
CA ASP A 57 -1.13 12.78 18.24
C ASP A 57 -0.57 11.72 17.26
N VAL A 58 -1.22 11.53 16.10
CA VAL A 58 -0.76 10.63 15.04
C VAL A 58 0.35 11.27 14.21
N ASP A 59 0.30 12.58 14.00
CA ASP A 59 1.34 13.32 13.26
C ASP A 59 2.67 13.38 14.05
N ASP A 60 2.62 13.30 15.38
CA ASP A 60 3.81 13.28 16.25
C ASP A 60 4.48 11.88 16.37
N ASP A 61 3.93 10.84 15.73
CA ASP A 61 4.53 9.51 15.78
C ASP A 61 5.83 9.44 14.93
N PRO A 62 7.00 9.20 15.55
CA PRO A 62 8.27 9.21 14.84
C PRO A 62 8.39 8.09 13.78
N PHE A 63 7.68 6.98 13.95
CA PHE A 63 7.69 5.87 12.99
C PHE A 63 6.91 6.22 11.72
N ILE A 64 5.79 6.93 11.89
CA ILE A 64 5.00 7.47 10.77
C ILE A 64 5.84 8.47 9.98
N GLU A 65 6.54 9.38 10.67
CA GLU A 65 7.41 10.36 10.01
C GLU A 65 8.54 9.69 9.23
N VAL A 66 9.20 8.67 9.80
CA VAL A 66 10.23 7.87 9.09
C VAL A 66 9.67 7.22 7.83
N ALA A 67 8.52 6.55 7.92
CA ALA A 67 7.86 5.93 6.77
C ALA A 67 7.51 6.96 5.68
N HIS A 68 7.01 8.14 6.09
CA HIS A 68 6.71 9.24 5.18
C HIS A 68 7.97 9.78 4.48
N GLN A 69 9.07 9.96 5.21
CA GLN A 69 10.33 10.42 4.63
C GLN A 69 10.88 9.43 3.62
N MET A 70 10.86 8.14 3.95
CA MET A 70 11.26 7.07 3.03
C MET A 70 10.42 7.09 1.74
N LEU A 71 9.09 7.17 1.87
CA LEU A 71 8.19 7.24 0.74
C LEU A 71 8.45 8.47 -0.15
N ARG A 72 8.70 9.63 0.48
CA ARG A 72 9.04 10.88 -0.24
C ARG A 72 10.37 10.75 -0.97
N LEU A 73 11.42 10.21 -0.33
CA LEU A 73 12.72 9.99 -0.95
C LEU A 73 12.61 9.09 -2.17
N ARG A 74 11.93 7.95 -2.02
CA ARG A 74 11.71 7.00 -3.10
C ARG A 74 10.94 7.63 -4.27
N LYS A 75 9.86 8.37 -3.99
CA LYS A 75 9.08 9.08 -5.02
C LYS A 75 9.91 10.14 -5.74
N LYS A 76 10.72 10.91 -5.01
CA LYS A 76 11.62 11.91 -5.61
C LYS A 76 12.68 11.29 -6.52
N ALA A 77 13.19 10.10 -6.15
CA ALA A 77 14.12 9.35 -6.98
C ALA A 77 13.45 8.62 -8.16
N GLY A 78 12.11 8.56 -8.21
CA GLY A 78 11.37 7.80 -9.23
C GLY A 78 11.50 6.28 -9.07
N TRP A 79 11.91 5.80 -7.89
CA TRP A 79 12.16 4.38 -7.68
C TRP A 79 10.88 3.62 -7.31
N THR A 80 10.75 2.41 -7.84
CA THR A 80 9.77 1.42 -7.38
C THR A 80 10.25 0.79 -6.06
N GLN A 81 9.33 0.19 -5.29
CA GLN A 81 9.70 -0.54 -4.07
C GLN A 81 10.72 -1.66 -4.36
N LYS A 82 10.60 -2.33 -5.51
CA LYS A 82 11.53 -3.38 -5.94
C LYS A 82 12.94 -2.81 -6.23
N GLN A 83 13.03 -1.64 -6.86
CA GLN A 83 14.33 -1.00 -7.13
C GLN A 83 15.04 -0.58 -5.84
N LEU A 84 14.31 0.00 -4.88
CA LEU A 84 14.87 0.31 -3.56
C LEU A 84 15.32 -0.96 -2.85
N ALA A 85 14.52 -2.03 -2.92
CA ALA A 85 14.86 -3.32 -2.32
C ALA A 85 16.17 -3.88 -2.88
N LEU A 86 16.36 -3.82 -4.21
CA LEU A 86 17.58 -4.25 -4.88
C LEU A 86 18.79 -3.40 -4.47
N ALA A 87 18.62 -2.08 -4.34
CA ALA A 87 19.70 -1.17 -3.97
C ALA A 87 20.25 -1.45 -2.56
N ILE A 88 19.39 -1.78 -1.60
CA ILE A 88 19.81 -2.06 -0.21
C ILE A 88 19.98 -3.55 0.11
N GLY A 89 19.80 -4.43 -0.88
CA GLY A 89 19.93 -5.88 -0.72
C GLY A 89 18.86 -6.53 0.15
N THR A 90 17.60 -6.11 0.02
CA THR A 90 16.46 -6.69 0.75
C THR A 90 15.31 -7.12 -0.17
N SER A 91 14.23 -7.64 0.39
CA SER A 91 13.03 -8.03 -0.36
C SER A 91 12.06 -6.86 -0.55
N GLN A 92 11.27 -6.90 -1.63
CA GLN A 92 10.22 -5.91 -1.87
C GLN A 92 9.21 -5.86 -0.71
N GLN A 93 8.89 -7.01 -0.11
CA GLN A 93 7.99 -7.13 1.03
C GLN A 93 8.58 -6.46 2.28
N ALA A 94 9.91 -6.51 2.47
CA ALA A 94 10.56 -5.79 3.55
C ALA A 94 10.45 -4.27 3.36
N ILE A 95 10.68 -3.76 2.15
CA ILE A 95 10.47 -2.33 1.85
C ILE A 95 9.01 -1.92 2.07
N ALA A 96 8.05 -2.74 1.62
CA ALA A 96 6.64 -2.44 1.81
C ALA A 96 6.27 -2.34 3.30
N ARG A 97 6.86 -3.18 4.17
CA ARG A 97 6.70 -3.06 5.63
C ARG A 97 7.34 -1.80 6.17
N LEU A 98 8.54 -1.46 5.72
CA LEU A 98 9.24 -0.25 6.16
C LEU A 98 8.53 1.05 5.72
N GLU A 99 7.74 1.02 4.64
CA GLU A 99 6.89 2.14 4.21
C GLU A 99 5.51 2.14 4.88
N SER A 100 5.19 1.15 5.72
CA SER A 100 3.89 1.03 6.39
C SER A 100 3.81 1.93 7.62
N LEU A 101 2.67 2.62 7.79
CA LEU A 101 2.41 3.51 8.93
C LEU A 101 2.32 2.77 10.27
N ASP A 102 2.00 1.47 10.24
CA ASP A 102 1.84 0.64 11.43
C ASP A 102 3.14 -0.08 11.84
N TYR A 103 4.21 0.06 11.06
CA TYR A 103 5.45 -0.65 11.34
C TYR A 103 6.28 0.08 12.40
N ARG A 104 6.82 -0.67 13.36
CA ARG A 104 7.62 -0.15 14.48
C ARG A 104 9.03 -0.76 14.56
N GLY A 105 9.36 -1.70 13.68
CA GLY A 105 10.60 -2.49 13.74
C GLY A 105 11.81 -1.88 13.03
N HIS A 106 11.91 -0.55 12.92
CA HIS A 106 13.04 0.09 12.23
C HIS A 106 14.32 -0.05 13.06
N SER A 107 15.35 -0.70 12.50
CA SER A 107 16.70 -0.64 13.06
C SER A 107 17.47 0.54 12.48
N LEU A 108 18.32 1.19 13.30
CA LEU A 108 19.19 2.27 12.83
C LEU A 108 20.07 1.83 11.65
N THR A 109 20.56 0.59 11.69
CA THR A 109 21.34 -0.03 10.61
C THR A 109 20.58 -0.13 9.29
N THR A 110 19.26 -0.34 9.34
CA THR A 110 18.43 -0.40 8.13
C THR A 110 18.19 1.00 7.58
N LEU A 111 17.92 1.97 8.47
CA LEU A 111 17.73 3.37 8.10
C LEU A 111 19.00 3.98 7.48
N GLU A 112 20.16 3.59 8.00
CA GLU A 112 21.47 3.99 7.47
C GLU A 112 21.69 3.48 6.04
N LYS A 113 21.45 2.17 5.78
CA LYS A 113 21.53 1.60 4.43
C LYS A 113 20.60 2.30 3.43
N ILE A 114 19.40 2.66 3.87
CA ILE A 114 18.45 3.40 3.03
C ILE A 114 18.98 4.81 2.74
N ALA A 115 19.52 5.49 3.76
CA ALA A 115 20.13 6.81 3.57
C ALA A 115 21.30 6.74 2.58
N GLU A 116 22.18 5.75 2.71
CA GLU A 116 23.30 5.51 1.79
C GLU A 116 22.84 5.27 0.36
N ALA A 117 21.79 4.47 0.14
CA ALA A 117 21.23 4.23 -1.19
C ALA A 117 20.72 5.51 -1.89
N PHE A 118 20.37 6.55 -1.12
CA PHE A 118 19.99 7.86 -1.63
C PHE A 118 21.10 8.93 -1.50
N HIS A 119 22.32 8.53 -1.17
CA HIS A 119 23.46 9.43 -0.89
C HIS A 119 23.13 10.51 0.15
N LYS A 120 22.45 10.10 1.23
CA LYS A 120 22.10 10.91 2.40
C LYS A 120 22.79 10.37 3.65
N LYS A 121 22.76 11.17 4.71
CA LYS A 121 23.25 10.78 6.05
C LYS A 121 22.05 10.69 6.99
N LEU A 122 22.02 9.64 7.81
CA LEU A 122 21.06 9.51 8.90
C LEU A 122 21.41 10.51 10.01
N ARG A 123 20.43 11.28 10.50
CA ARG A 123 20.58 12.22 11.62
C ARG A 123 19.43 12.02 12.59
N VAL A 124 19.76 11.73 13.84
CA VAL A 124 18.79 11.66 14.96
C VAL A 124 18.98 12.89 15.84
N GLN A 125 17.89 13.55 16.21
CA GLN A 125 17.88 14.73 17.08
C GLN A 125 16.77 14.58 18.11
N PHE A 126 17.03 15.00 19.34
CA PHE A 126 16.03 15.18 20.38
C PHE A 126 15.67 16.68 20.41
N VAL A 127 14.39 17.00 20.30
CA VAL A 127 13.84 18.36 20.29
C VAL A 127 12.99 18.60 21.52
#